data_AF-A0A2N0P8R3-F1
#
_entry.id   AF-A0A2N0P8R3-F1
#
_cell.length_a   1.000
_cell.length_b   1.000
_cell.length_c   1.000
_cell.angle_alpha   90.00
_cell.angle_beta   90.00
_cell.angle_gamma   90.00
#
_symmetry.space_group_name_H-M   'P 1'
#
loop_
_entity.id
_entity.type
_entity.pdbx_description
1 polymer ?
#
loop_
_entity_poly.entity_id
_entity_poly.type
_entity_poly.pdbx_seq_one_letter_code
_entity_poly.pdbx_strand_id
1 'polypeptide(L)' 'LHKSPEIWGPTATEFDPKRWLDSTLTENVSNLNFLPFSAGARSCIGNKLALVEFKVILSILIRNFVFQITE' A
#
# COMPACT_ATOMS: atom_id res chain seq x y z
N LEU A 1 -6.61 -12.57 -2.04
CA LEU A 1 -5.76 -12.17 -0.90
C LEU A 1 -5.85 -10.67 -0.59
N HIS A 2 -5.36 -9.76 -1.46
CA HIS A 2 -5.31 -8.32 -1.15
C HIS A 2 -6.67 -7.61 -0.99
N LYS A 3 -7.75 -8.22 -1.49
CA LYS A 3 -9.14 -7.72 -1.36
C LYS A 3 -10.05 -8.73 -0.65
N SER A 4 -9.48 -9.71 0.07
CA SER A 4 -10.28 -10.72 0.76
C SER A 4 -11.00 -10.11 1.96
N PRO A 5 -12.35 -10.14 2.02
CA PRO A 5 -13.07 -9.66 3.20
C PRO A 5 -12.77 -10.47 4.47
N GLU A 6 -12.38 -11.73 4.33
CA GLU A 6 -11.99 -12.59 5.46
C GLU A 6 -10.70 -12.10 6.15
N ILE A 7 -9.84 -11.38 5.44
CA ILE A 7 -8.56 -10.87 5.95
C ILE A 7 -8.67 -9.38 6.29
N TRP A 8 -9.32 -8.61 5.41
CA TRP A 8 -9.33 -7.15 5.45
C TRP A 8 -10.68 -6.58 5.94
N GLY A 9 -11.62 -7.43 6.31
CA GLY A 9 -12.94 -7.02 6.81
C GLY A 9 -13.88 -6.54 5.70
N PRO A 10 -15.05 -5.99 6.08
CA PRO A 10 -16.11 -5.62 5.14
C PRO A 10 -15.70 -4.52 4.14
N THR A 11 -14.75 -3.67 4.50
CA THR A 11 -14.25 -2.57 3.67
C THR A 11 -13.05 -2.95 2.79
N ALA A 12 -12.81 -4.25 2.57
CA ALA A 12 -11.64 -4.77 1.83
C ALA A 12 -11.48 -4.23 0.40
N THR A 13 -12.57 -3.78 -0.22
CA THR A 13 -12.56 -3.21 -1.59
C THR A 13 -12.46 -1.70 -1.60
N GLU A 14 -12.53 -1.04 -0.45
CA GLU A 14 -12.52 0.41 -0.31
C GLU A 14 -11.09 0.93 -0.16
N PHE A 15 -10.86 2.16 -0.64
CA PHE A 15 -9.62 2.86 -0.39
C PHE A 15 -9.62 3.46 1.01
N ASP A 16 -9.12 2.69 1.98
CA ASP A 16 -8.95 3.13 3.37
C ASP A 16 -7.47 3.09 3.79
N PRO A 17 -6.74 4.22 3.69
CA PRO A 17 -5.35 4.31 4.15
C PRO A 17 -5.19 4.18 5.67
N LYS A 18 -6.23 4.52 6.46
CA LYS A 18 -6.14 4.50 7.93
C LYS A 18 -6.02 3.08 8.47
N ARG A 19 -6.46 2.10 7.70
CA ARG A 19 -6.26 0.66 7.92
C ARG A 19 -4.83 0.30 8.32
N TRP A 20 -3.83 0.95 7.73
CA TRP A 20 -2.41 0.68 8.01
C TRP A 20 -1.88 1.34 9.29
N LEU A 21 -2.70 2.17 9.94
CA LEU A 21 -2.40 2.81 11.21
C LEU A 21 -3.02 2.04 12.39
N ASP A 22 -3.89 1.06 12.12
CA ASP A 22 -4.52 0.22 13.14
C ASP A 22 -3.58 -0.91 13.56
N SER A 23 -3.09 -0.83 14.79
CA SER A 23 -2.17 -1.83 15.35
C SER A 23 -2.81 -3.22 15.42
N THR A 24 -4.12 -3.31 15.66
CA THR A 24 -4.83 -4.59 15.78
C THR A 24 -4.86 -5.35 14.46
N LEU A 25 -4.86 -4.64 13.34
CA LEU A 25 -4.76 -5.26 12.02
C LEU A 25 -3.34 -5.74 11.75
N THR A 26 -2.32 -4.93 12.08
CA THR A 26 -0.92 -5.32 11.86
C THR A 26 -0.47 -6.51 12.69
N GLU A 27 -1.13 -6.78 13.82
CA GLU A 27 -0.88 -7.96 14.66
C GLU A 27 -1.55 -9.23 14.12
N ASN A 28 -2.72 -9.11 13.50
CA ASN A 28 -3.52 -10.24 13.01
C ASN A 28 -3.25 -10.62 11.55
N VAL A 29 -2.59 -9.75 10.79
CA VAL A 29 -2.32 -9.94 9.36
C VAL A 29 -0.85 -10.26 9.13
N SER A 30 -0.58 -11.42 8.51
CA SER A 30 0.78 -11.81 8.11
C SER A 30 1.27 -10.96 6.94
N ASN A 31 2.59 -10.74 6.87
CA ASN A 31 3.25 -10.16 5.69
C ASN A 31 2.96 -10.94 4.40
N LEU A 32 2.52 -12.20 4.49
CA LEU A 32 2.11 -13.00 3.34
C LEU A 32 0.69 -12.68 2.85
N ASN A 33 -0.11 -11.93 3.59
CA ASN A 33 -1.46 -11.52 3.18
C ASN A 33 -1.46 -10.28 2.29
N PHE A 34 -0.37 -9.50 2.26
CA PHE A 34 -0.21 -8.34 1.39
C PHE A 34 1.13 -8.40 0.64
N LEU A 35 1.06 -8.79 -0.62
CA LEU A 35 2.21 -9.11 -1.48
C LEU A 35 2.26 -8.20 -2.73
N PRO A 36 2.31 -6.86 -2.59
CA PRO A 36 2.38 -5.95 -3.74
C PRO A 36 3.67 -6.12 -4.55
N PHE A 37 4.71 -6.69 -3.93
CA PHE A 37 6.02 -6.94 -4.53
C PHE A 37 6.41 -8.44 -4.50
N SER A 38 5.41 -9.33 -4.39
CA SER A 38 5.60 -10.77 -4.19
C SER A 38 6.44 -11.10 -2.93
N ALA A 39 6.76 -12.38 -2.72
CA ALA A 39 7.60 -12.86 -1.62
C ALA A 39 8.51 -14.00 -2.08
N GLY A 40 9.55 -14.31 -1.28
CA GLY A 40 10.48 -15.41 -1.54
C GLY A 40 11.46 -15.14 -2.69
N ALA A 41 11.94 -16.20 -3.34
CA ALA A 41 12.98 -16.15 -4.38
C ALA A 41 12.58 -15.34 -5.64
N ARG A 42 11.28 -15.06 -5.81
CA ARG A 42 10.73 -14.27 -6.93
C ARG A 42 10.16 -12.92 -6.47
N SER A 43 10.50 -12.47 -5.26
CA SER A 43 10.15 -11.11 -4.81
C SER A 43 10.83 -10.05 -5.66
N CYS A 44 10.20 -8.88 -5.77
CA CYS A 44 10.78 -7.75 -6.49
C CYS A 44 12.05 -7.27 -5.79
N ILE A 45 13.20 -7.46 -6.45
CA ILE A 45 14.51 -7.01 -5.96
C ILE A 45 14.59 -5.49 -5.78
N GLY A 46 13.77 -4.74 -6.53
CA GLY A 46 13.70 -3.28 -6.49
C GLY A 46 12.70 -2.71 -5.48
N ASN A 47 12.03 -3.52 -4.64
CA ASN A 47 10.93 -3.02 -3.79
C ASN A 47 11.33 -1.83 -2.87
N LYS A 48 12.53 -1.88 -2.29
CA LYS A 48 13.08 -0.81 -1.45
C LYS A 48 13.32 0.46 -2.25
N LEU A 49 13.91 0.33 -3.44
CA LEU A 49 14.15 1.45 -4.34
C LEU A 49 12.82 2.08 -4.80
N ALA A 50 11.88 1.26 -5.26
CA ALA A 50 10.56 1.72 -5.70
C ALA A 50 9.82 2.52 -4.62
N LEU A 51 9.87 2.07 -3.35
CA LEU A 51 9.26 2.79 -2.24
C LEU A 51 9.95 4.14 -1.94
N VAL A 52 11.28 4.22 -2.10
CA VAL A 52 12.02 5.47 -1.95
C VAL A 52 11.68 6.43 -3.08
N GLU A 53 11.75 5.97 -4.33
CA GLU A 53 11.42 6.77 -5.52
C GLU A 53 9.98 7.29 -5.47
N PHE A 54 9.02 6.44 -5.10
CA PHE A 54 7.63 6.84 -4.93
C PHE A 54 7.48 7.99 -3.93
N LYS A 55 8.15 7.90 -2.77
CA LYS A 55 8.13 8.98 -1.76
C LYS A 55 8.78 10.26 -2.26
N VAL A 56 9.90 10.17 -2.98
CA VAL A 56 10.60 11.32 -3.56
C VAL A 56 9.71 12.02 -4.58
N ILE A 57 9.17 11.26 -5.55
CA ILE A 57 8.28 11.78 -6.59
C ILE A 57 7.04 12.40 -5.94
N LEU A 58 6.37 11.69 -5.04
CA LEU A 58 5.19 12.21 -4.35
C LEU A 58 5.49 13.51 -3.60
N SER A 59 6.63 13.59 -2.91
CA SER A 59 7.06 14.81 -2.19
C SER A 59 7.28 15.99 -3.14
N ILE A 60 7.82 15.76 -4.33
CA ILE A 60 7.99 16.79 -5.36
C ILE A 60 6.62 17.23 -5.89
N LEU A 61 5.74 16.27 -6.20
CA LEU A 61 4.42 16.53 -6.76
C LEU A 61 3.55 17.37 -5.80
N ILE A 62 3.37 16.92 -4.56
CA ILE A 62 2.47 17.58 -3.60
C ILE A 62 2.97 18.96 -3.14
N ARG A 63 4.28 19.23 -3.25
CA ARG A 63 4.87 20.52 -2.84
C ARG A 63 4.79 21.57 -3.95
N ASN A 64 4.90 21.16 -5.21
CA ASN A 64 5.10 22.07 -6.33
C ASN A 64 3.85 22.22 -7.22
N PHE A 65 2.86 21.33 -7.09
CA PHE A 65 1.67 21.32 -7.94
C PHE A 65 0.39 21.20 -7.12
N VAL A 66 -0.69 21.78 -7.64
CA VAL A 66 -2.06 21.57 -7.18
C VAL A 66 -2.77 20.71 -8.21
N PHE A 67 -3.31 19.58 -7.77
CA PHE A 67 -3.98 18.62 -8.64
C PHE A 67 -5.49 18.83 -8.58
N GLN A 68 -6.14 18.78 -9.74
CA GLN A 68 -7.58 18.73 -9.89
C GLN A 68 -7.95 17.62 -10.86
N ILE A 69 -9.12 17.02 -10.67
CA ILE A 69 -9.67 16.04 -11.60
C ILE A 69 -10.20 16.83 -12.81
N THR A 70 -9.86 16.40 -14.02
CA THR A 70 -10.47 16.93 -15.24
C THR A 70 -11.78 16.18 -15.47
N GLU A 71 -12.85 16.91 -15.76
CA GLU A 71 -14.16 16.36 -16.15
C GLU A 71 -14.11 15.59 -17.48
#